data_AF-A0A9X5SDP0-F1
#
_entry.id   AF-A0A9X5SDP0-F1
#
_cell.length_a   1.000
_cell.length_b   1.000
_cell.length_c   1.000
_cell.angle_alpha   90.00
_cell.angle_beta   90.00
_cell.angle_gamma   90.00
#
_symmetry.space_group_name_H-M   'P 1'
#
loop_
_entity.id
_entity.type
_entity.pdbx_description
1 polymer ?
#
loop_
_entity_poly.entity_id
_entity_poly.type
_entity_poly.pdbx_seq_one_letter_code
_entity_poly.pdbx_strand_id
1 'polypeptide(L)'
;MKEIQRGFSLSQLVFTIMMVGILAAIAYPSYQKYVADTKLQEVRAAMLENAQFMERFYQKNGSFKQSSTQWPDLPIKEIGDFCIKVQGDAKGTPDGRFTLKAVARSDQNPKVLKINESFVTVSCETTESTCEDKTQHFANTDKSCKIFES
;
A
#
# COMPACT_ATOMS: atom_id res chain seq x y z
N MET A 1 23.20 38.00 49.75
CA MET A 1 23.54 36.89 48.83
C MET A 1 23.08 37.32 47.45
N LYS A 2 24.00 37.40 46.47
CA LYS A 2 23.68 37.94 45.14
C LYS A 2 23.21 36.77 44.27
N GLU A 3 21.91 36.68 44.08
CA GLU A 3 21.26 35.73 43.18
C GLU A 3 21.79 35.95 41.75
N ILE A 4 22.49 34.96 41.20
CA ILE A 4 22.92 34.95 39.81
C ILE A 4 21.68 34.59 39.00
N GLN A 5 20.96 35.57 38.47
CA GLN A 5 19.92 35.32 37.47
C GLN A 5 20.56 34.66 36.24
N ARG A 6 20.45 33.33 36.13
CA ARG A 6 20.82 32.57 34.94
C ARG A 6 19.74 32.75 33.88
N GLY A 7 19.76 33.89 33.19
CA GLY A 7 18.94 34.13 32.02
C GLY A 7 19.49 33.41 30.78
N PHE A 8 18.59 32.90 29.94
CA PHE A 8 18.95 32.35 28.63
C PHE A 8 19.36 33.48 27.68
N SER A 9 20.48 33.34 26.97
CA SER A 9 20.87 34.32 25.95
C SER A 9 20.05 34.13 24.67
N LEU A 10 19.72 35.23 23.99
CA LEU A 10 19.11 35.19 22.66
C LEU A 10 19.99 34.43 21.66
N SER A 11 21.31 34.51 21.80
CA SER A 11 22.25 33.74 20.96
C SER A 11 22.20 32.23 21.22
N GLN A 12 21.94 31.81 22.46
CA GLN A 12 21.78 30.39 22.80
C GLN A 12 20.48 29.83 22.21
N LEU A 13 19.40 30.63 22.21
CA LEU A 13 18.14 30.23 21.59
C LEU A 13 18.30 30.04 20.08
N VAL A 14 18.92 31.00 19.38
CA VAL A 14 19.14 30.92 17.94
C VAL A 14 20.01 29.72 17.56
N PHE A 15 21.08 29.44 18.31
CA PHE A 15 21.92 28.26 18.08
C PHE A 15 21.15 26.96 18.33
N THR A 16 20.32 26.90 19.37
CA THR A 16 19.50 25.71 19.67
C THR A 16 18.49 25.44 18.56
N ILE A 17 17.78 26.47 18.09
CA ILE A 17 16.81 26.35 16.99
C ILE A 17 17.53 25.92 15.70
N MET A 18 18.72 26.45 15.44
CA MET A 18 19.52 26.05 14.28
C MET A 18 19.84 24.55 14.29
N MET A 19 20.27 24.00 15.42
CA MET A 19 20.54 22.57 15.56
C MET A 19 19.28 21.71 15.41
N VAL A 20 18.17 22.13 16.03
CA VAL A 20 16.87 21.42 15.89
C VAL A 20 16.39 21.46 14.44
N GLY A 21 16.57 22.57 13.73
CA GLY A 21 16.21 22.70 12.32
C GLY A 21 16.94 21.69 11.42
N ILE A 22 18.24 21.48 11.64
CA ILE A 22 19.04 20.50 10.90
C ILE A 22 18.54 19.07 11.18
N LEU A 23 18.28 18.74 12.44
CA LEU A 23 17.75 17.43 12.82
C LEU A 23 16.35 17.17 12.24
N ALA A 24 15.47 18.17 12.31
CA ALA A 24 14.11 18.07 11.80
C ALA A 24 14.07 17.85 10.29
N ALA A 25 14.98 18.48 9.52
CA ALA A 25 15.06 18.31 8.07
C ALA A 25 15.33 16.85 7.63
N ILE A 26 16.06 16.08 8.45
CA ILE A 26 16.37 14.67 8.17
C ILE A 26 15.32 13.76 8.79
N ALA A 27 14.92 14.03 10.04
CA ALA A 27 14.02 13.17 10.80
C ALA A 27 12.60 13.17 10.21
N TYR A 28 12.10 14.33 9.76
CA TYR A 28 10.73 14.47 9.27
C TYR A 28 10.42 13.60 8.03
N PRO A 29 11.16 13.70 6.90
CA PRO A 29 10.89 12.84 5.74
C PRO A 29 11.15 11.35 6.04
N SER A 30 12.09 11.03 6.93
CA SER A 30 12.35 9.65 7.34
C SER A 30 11.16 9.05 8.10
N TYR A 31 10.58 9.80 9.05
CA TYR A 31 9.40 9.36 9.78
C TYR A 31 8.19 9.15 8.87
N GLN A 32 7.96 10.05 7.90
CA GLN A 32 6.87 9.89 6.92
C GLN A 32 7.01 8.62 6.09
N LYS A 33 8.23 8.28 5.64
CA LYS A 33 8.49 7.03 4.91
C LYS A 33 8.22 5.80 5.78
N TYR A 34 8.67 5.81 7.03
CA TYR A 34 8.43 4.71 7.96
C TYR A 34 6.94 4.44 8.18
N VAL A 35 6.13 5.49 8.36
CA VAL A 35 4.68 5.35 8.50
C VAL A 35 4.03 4.86 7.19
N ALA A 36 4.53 5.28 6.03
CA ALA A 36 4.02 4.79 4.75
C ALA A 36 4.35 3.30 4.53
N ASP A 37 5.55 2.87 4.89
CA ASP A 37 5.99 1.48 4.72
C ASP A 37 5.30 0.54 5.71
N THR A 38 5.05 0.97 6.95
CA THR A 38 4.25 0.20 7.92
C THR A 38 2.82 -0.04 7.43
N LYS A 39 2.14 0.99 6.91
CA LYS A 39 0.83 0.84 6.24
C LYS A 39 0.89 -0.14 5.08
N LEU A 40 1.97 -0.11 4.30
CA LEU A 40 2.15 -1.00 3.15
C LEU A 40 2.27 -2.47 3.57
N GLN A 41 2.92 -2.75 4.71
CA GLN A 41 3.00 -4.09 5.27
C GLN A 41 1.63 -4.60 5.77
N GLU A 42 0.80 -3.73 6.37
CA GLU A 42 -0.58 -4.08 6.74
C GLU A 42 -1.42 -4.45 5.51
N VAL A 43 -1.31 -3.67 4.43
CA VAL A 43 -1.98 -3.95 3.15
C VAL A 43 -1.50 -5.27 2.57
N ARG A 44 -0.19 -5.56 2.64
CA ARG A 44 0.37 -6.82 2.19
C ARG A 44 -0.19 -8.00 2.98
N ALA A 45 -0.32 -7.88 4.29
CA ALA A 45 -0.92 -8.91 5.14
C ALA A 45 -2.38 -9.18 4.75
N ALA A 46 -3.18 -8.13 4.53
CA ALA A 46 -4.55 -8.26 4.05
C ALA A 46 -4.63 -8.91 2.65
N MET A 47 -3.69 -8.58 1.76
CA MET A 47 -3.63 -9.20 0.44
C MET A 47 -3.21 -10.67 0.48
N LEU A 48 -2.33 -11.05 1.40
CA LEU A 48 -2.00 -12.45 1.68
C LEU A 48 -3.22 -13.23 2.17
N GLU A 49 -4.04 -12.65 3.05
CA GLU A 49 -5.28 -13.28 3.51
C GLU A 49 -6.28 -13.47 2.37
N ASN A 50 -6.46 -12.45 1.52
CA ASN A 50 -7.28 -12.56 0.32
C ASN A 50 -6.74 -13.63 -0.66
N ALA A 51 -5.42 -13.71 -0.86
CA ALA A 51 -4.81 -14.71 -1.72
C ALA A 51 -5.04 -16.13 -1.18
N GLN A 52 -4.92 -16.35 0.13
CA GLN A 52 -5.28 -17.62 0.77
C GLN A 52 -6.78 -17.93 0.63
N PHE A 53 -7.65 -16.92 0.70
CA PHE A 53 -9.08 -17.11 0.41
C PHE A 53 -9.30 -17.59 -1.03
N MET A 54 -8.60 -16.98 -2.00
CA MET A 54 -8.66 -17.40 -3.41
C MET A 54 -8.18 -18.84 -3.59
N GLU A 55 -7.11 -19.27 -2.91
CA GLU A 55 -6.68 -20.68 -2.94
C GLU A 55 -7.74 -21.62 -2.40
N ARG A 56 -8.34 -21.30 -1.24
CA ARG A 56 -9.44 -22.10 -0.68
C ARG A 56 -10.64 -22.15 -1.62
N PHE A 57 -10.91 -21.05 -2.31
CA PHE A 57 -11.98 -20.99 -3.31
C PHE A 57 -11.67 -21.90 -4.51
N TYR A 58 -10.43 -21.91 -4.99
CA TYR A 58 -9.97 -22.79 -6.06
C TYR A 58 -10.07 -24.26 -5.67
N GLN A 59 -9.66 -24.63 -4.45
CA GLN A 59 -9.76 -26.02 -3.97
C GLN A 59 -11.21 -26.53 -3.90
N LYS A 60 -12.19 -25.63 -3.69
CA LYS A 60 -13.61 -25.98 -3.63
C LYS A 60 -14.28 -26.01 -5.00
N ASN A 61 -13.92 -25.10 -5.90
CA ASN A 61 -14.65 -24.87 -7.16
C ASN A 61 -13.86 -25.27 -8.42
N GLY A 62 -12.56 -25.56 -8.29
CA GLY A 62 -11.67 -25.85 -9.43
C GLY A 62 -11.33 -24.62 -10.30
N SER A 63 -11.76 -23.41 -9.91
CA SER A 63 -11.47 -22.16 -10.59
C SER A 63 -11.37 -21.02 -9.57
N PHE A 64 -10.56 -20.00 -9.88
CA PHE A 64 -10.51 -18.76 -9.11
C PHE A 64 -11.67 -17.82 -9.41
N LYS A 65 -12.45 -18.08 -10.46
CA LYS A 65 -13.61 -17.27 -10.85
C LYS A 65 -14.89 -17.88 -10.29
N GLN A 66 -15.83 -17.03 -9.89
CA GLN A 66 -17.15 -17.48 -9.46
C GLN A 66 -18.03 -17.87 -10.67
N SER A 67 -17.88 -17.16 -11.78
CA SER A 67 -18.51 -17.48 -13.06
C SER A 67 -17.59 -17.06 -14.21
N SER A 68 -17.99 -17.30 -15.46
CA SER A 68 -17.21 -16.88 -16.63
C SER A 68 -16.96 -15.37 -16.74
N THR A 69 -17.72 -14.55 -15.99
CA THR A 69 -17.64 -13.08 -16.02
C THR A 69 -17.54 -12.45 -14.62
N GLN A 70 -17.49 -13.24 -13.54
CA GLN A 70 -17.53 -12.71 -12.18
C GLN A 70 -16.40 -13.29 -11.33
N TRP A 71 -15.69 -12.41 -10.62
CA TRP A 71 -14.78 -12.78 -9.54
C TRP A 71 -15.56 -13.08 -8.24
N PRO A 72 -15.08 -13.98 -7.38
CA PRO A 72 -15.65 -14.16 -6.05
C PRO A 72 -15.46 -12.89 -5.21
N ASP A 73 -16.32 -12.71 -4.22
CA ASP A 73 -16.24 -11.57 -3.33
C ASP A 73 -15.06 -11.73 -2.36
N LEU A 74 -14.15 -10.75 -2.35
CA LEU A 74 -12.98 -10.77 -1.46
C LEU A 74 -13.42 -10.44 -0.02
N PRO A 75 -12.91 -11.15 0.99
CA PRO A 75 -13.24 -10.86 2.38
C PRO A 75 -12.74 -9.47 2.82
N ILE A 76 -11.58 -9.03 2.32
CA ILE A 76 -11.03 -7.71 2.60
C ILE A 76 -10.98 -6.89 1.31
N LYS A 77 -11.81 -5.85 1.21
CA LYS A 77 -11.87 -4.94 0.05
C LYS A 77 -11.18 -3.61 0.31
N GLU A 78 -11.06 -3.20 1.56
CA GLU A 78 -10.46 -1.93 1.95
C GLU A 78 -9.69 -2.10 3.25
N ILE A 79 -8.55 -1.44 3.35
CA ILE A 79 -7.74 -1.39 4.56
C ILE A 79 -7.00 -0.05 4.65
N GLY A 80 -7.31 0.74 5.68
CA GLY A 80 -6.82 2.10 5.80
C GLY A 80 -7.18 2.94 4.57
N ASP A 81 -6.16 3.51 3.92
CA ASP A 81 -6.31 4.31 2.69
C ASP A 81 -6.21 3.46 1.40
N PHE A 82 -6.25 2.13 1.49
CA PHE A 82 -6.11 1.26 0.32
C PHE A 82 -7.41 0.52 0.01
N CYS A 83 -7.70 0.37 -1.27
CA CYS A 83 -8.73 -0.52 -1.78
C CYS A 83 -8.08 -1.68 -2.55
N ILE A 84 -8.66 -2.87 -2.43
CA ILE A 84 -8.16 -4.12 -3.00
C ILE A 84 -9.22 -4.66 -3.95
N LYS A 85 -8.83 -4.91 -5.20
CA LYS A 85 -9.67 -5.59 -6.20
C LYS A 85 -8.83 -6.56 -7.01
N VAL A 86 -9.50 -7.42 -7.76
CA VAL A 86 -8.83 -8.29 -8.73
C VAL A 86 -8.39 -7.46 -9.92
N GLN A 87 -7.25 -7.77 -10.52
CA GLN A 87 -6.75 -7.13 -11.73
C GLN A 87 -7.31 -7.86 -12.95
N GLY A 88 -7.91 -7.11 -13.85
CA GLY A 88 -8.51 -7.62 -15.09
C GLY A 88 -9.88 -8.24 -14.89
N ASP A 89 -10.63 -8.30 -15.99
CA ASP A 89 -11.94 -8.95 -16.02
C ASP A 89 -11.80 -10.48 -15.86
N ALA A 90 -12.82 -11.12 -15.29
CA ALA A 90 -12.88 -12.58 -15.18
C ALA A 90 -13.03 -13.22 -16.57
N LYS A 91 -13.69 -12.51 -17.49
CA LYS A 91 -13.87 -12.92 -18.89
C LYS A 91 -12.53 -12.94 -19.61
N GLY A 92 -12.13 -14.13 -20.08
CA GLY A 92 -10.88 -14.33 -20.81
C GLY A 92 -9.66 -14.59 -19.94
N THR A 93 -9.78 -14.52 -18.61
CA THR A 93 -8.74 -14.97 -17.69
C THR A 93 -8.80 -16.49 -17.51
N PRO A 94 -7.69 -17.24 -17.64
CA PRO A 94 -7.66 -18.68 -17.36
C PRO A 94 -8.08 -19.00 -15.92
N ASP A 95 -8.72 -20.15 -15.71
CA ASP A 95 -9.30 -20.55 -14.42
C ASP A 95 -8.28 -20.65 -13.27
N GLY A 96 -7.01 -20.90 -13.59
CA GLY A 96 -5.91 -21.04 -12.63
C GLY A 96 -5.06 -19.78 -12.41
N ARG A 97 -5.49 -18.60 -12.88
CA ARG A 97 -4.75 -17.35 -12.68
C ARG A 97 -5.59 -16.28 -12.03
N PHE A 98 -4.99 -15.54 -11.10
CA PHE A 98 -5.54 -14.31 -10.57
C PHE A 98 -4.42 -13.35 -10.22
N THR A 99 -4.73 -12.06 -10.15
CA THR A 99 -3.81 -11.08 -9.59
C THR A 99 -4.64 -10.13 -8.76
N LEU A 100 -4.37 -10.04 -7.46
CA LEU A 100 -4.97 -9.01 -6.63
C LEU A 100 -4.12 -7.75 -6.76
N LYS A 101 -4.79 -6.60 -6.77
CA LYS A 101 -4.17 -5.28 -6.86
C LYS A 101 -4.77 -4.39 -5.78
N ALA A 102 -3.89 -3.83 -4.95
CA ALA A 102 -4.21 -2.80 -3.98
C ALA A 102 -3.75 -1.44 -4.48
N VAL A 103 -4.64 -0.46 -4.41
CA VAL A 103 -4.40 0.92 -4.84
C VAL A 103 -4.62 1.86 -3.65
N ALA A 104 -3.68 2.76 -3.42
CA ALA A 104 -3.83 3.81 -2.42
C ALA A 104 -4.82 4.88 -2.93
N ARG A 105 -5.69 5.36 -2.04
CA ARG A 105 -6.60 6.49 -2.26
C ARG A 105 -5.85 7.83 -2.20
N SER A 106 -4.75 7.88 -1.44
CA SER A 106 -3.97 9.10 -1.25
C SER A 106 -2.88 9.27 -2.30
N ASP A 107 -2.86 10.44 -2.91
CA ASP A 107 -1.92 10.85 -3.97
C ASP A 107 -0.52 11.21 -3.44
N GLN A 108 -0.36 11.33 -2.12
CA GLN A 108 0.92 11.73 -1.52
C GLN A 108 2.03 10.66 -1.67
N ASN A 109 1.67 9.41 -1.98
CA ASN A 109 2.59 8.35 -2.33
C ASN A 109 1.81 7.17 -2.96
N PRO A 110 1.42 7.24 -4.26
CA PRO A 110 0.58 6.22 -4.88
C PRO A 110 1.39 4.94 -5.10
N LYS A 111 1.56 4.15 -4.04
CA LYS A 111 2.12 2.81 -4.10
C LYS A 111 1.01 1.85 -4.47
N VAL A 112 1.12 1.22 -5.63
CA VAL A 112 0.30 0.05 -5.96
C VAL A 112 1.04 -1.19 -5.52
N LEU A 113 0.34 -2.11 -4.87
CA LEU A 113 0.83 -3.45 -4.63
C LEU A 113 0.00 -4.44 -5.44
N LYS A 114 0.67 -5.46 -5.96
CA LYS A 114 0.05 -6.58 -6.65
C LYS A 114 0.53 -7.88 -6.02
N ILE A 115 -0.35 -8.87 -5.95
CA ILE A 115 0.01 -10.24 -5.58
C ILE A 115 -0.63 -11.21 -6.57
N ASN A 116 0.16 -12.15 -7.08
CA ASN A 116 -0.32 -13.18 -8.01
C ASN A 116 -0.67 -14.49 -7.29
N GLU A 117 -1.09 -15.49 -8.05
CA GLU A 117 -1.39 -16.85 -7.56
C GLU A 117 -0.18 -17.56 -6.94
N SER A 118 1.04 -17.13 -7.28
CA SER A 118 2.28 -17.65 -6.70
C SER A 118 2.76 -16.86 -5.47
N PHE A 119 1.93 -15.98 -4.90
CA PHE A 119 2.26 -15.11 -3.78
C PHE A 119 3.40 -14.11 -4.02
N VAL A 120 3.82 -13.95 -5.27
CA VAL A 120 4.83 -12.96 -5.65
C VAL A 120 4.20 -11.58 -5.54
N THR A 121 4.75 -10.76 -4.64
CA THR A 121 4.31 -9.38 -4.43
C THR A 121 5.14 -8.43 -5.27
N VAL A 122 4.48 -7.53 -5.98
CA VAL A 122 5.11 -6.52 -6.85
C VAL A 122 4.57 -5.15 -6.48
N SER A 123 5.46 -4.18 -6.28
CA SER A 123 5.08 -2.78 -6.07
C SER A 123 5.26 -1.97 -7.36
N CYS A 124 4.29 -1.14 -7.72
CA CYS A 124 4.37 -0.25 -8.87
C CYS A 124 4.30 1.23 -8.44
N GLU A 125 5.04 2.08 -9.14
CA GLU A 125 5.17 3.52 -8.81
C GLU A 125 4.04 4.37 -9.43
N THR A 126 3.38 3.91 -10.49
CA THR A 126 2.32 4.67 -11.17
C THR A 126 1.15 3.79 -11.57
N THR A 127 -0.06 4.35 -11.47
CA THR A 127 -1.31 3.69 -11.86
C THR A 127 -2.34 4.73 -12.30
N GLU A 128 -3.24 4.34 -13.20
CA GLU A 128 -4.43 5.11 -13.55
C GLU A 128 -5.68 4.60 -12.81
N SER A 129 -5.54 3.49 -12.06
CA SER A 129 -6.66 2.92 -11.30
C SER A 129 -6.92 3.73 -10.04
N THR A 130 -8.20 3.93 -9.69
CA THR A 130 -8.63 4.61 -8.46
C THR A 130 -9.68 3.81 -7.70
N CYS A 131 -9.80 4.06 -6.40
CA CYS A 131 -10.77 3.35 -5.56
C CYS A 131 -12.22 3.71 -5.86
N GLU A 132 -12.50 4.92 -6.37
CA GLU A 132 -13.86 5.36 -6.68
C GLU A 132 -14.49 4.66 -7.89
N ASP A 133 -13.68 3.95 -8.70
CA ASP A 133 -14.23 3.21 -9.84
C ASP A 133 -15.21 2.13 -9.33
N LYS A 134 -16.41 2.08 -9.91
CA LYS A 134 -17.46 1.12 -9.54
C LYS A 134 -17.24 -0.27 -10.13
N THR A 135 -16.21 -0.43 -10.95
CA THR A 135 -15.79 -1.72 -11.50
C THR A 135 -15.39 -2.71 -10.40
N GLN A 136 -15.72 -3.99 -10.62
CA GLN A 136 -15.32 -5.09 -9.72
C GLN A 136 -13.81 -5.40 -9.82
N HIS A 137 -13.12 -4.87 -10.83
CA HIS A 137 -11.72 -5.17 -11.14
C HIS A 137 -10.95 -3.91 -11.53
N PHE A 138 -9.63 -3.94 -11.37
CA PHE A 138 -8.74 -2.89 -11.86
C PHE A 138 -8.17 -3.20 -13.23
N ALA A 139 -8.02 -2.19 -14.07
CA ALA A 139 -7.27 -2.30 -15.32
C ALA A 139 -5.78 -2.52 -15.04
N ASN A 140 -5.09 -3.19 -15.98
CA ASN A 140 -3.64 -3.38 -15.92
C ASN A 140 -2.92 -2.22 -16.61
N THR A 141 -2.94 -1.04 -15.98
CA THR A 141 -2.34 0.20 -16.50
C THR A 141 -1.09 0.64 -15.72
N ASP A 142 -0.59 -0.21 -14.82
CA ASP A 142 0.50 0.15 -13.91
C ASP A 142 1.87 0.11 -14.60
N LYS A 143 2.72 1.11 -14.30
CA LYS A 143 4.09 1.19 -14.84
C LYS A 143 5.13 1.20 -13.72
N SER A 144 6.38 0.92 -14.09
CA SER A 144 7.54 0.89 -13.17
C SER A 144 7.35 -0.07 -12.00
N CYS A 145 6.94 -1.30 -12.30
CA CYS A 145 6.73 -2.34 -11.31
C CYS A 145 8.03 -3.06 -10.95
N LYS A 146 8.30 -3.22 -9.65
CA LYS A 146 9.46 -3.91 -9.08
C LYS A 146 8.99 -4.95 -8.07
N ILE A 147 9.75 -6.04 -7.93
CA ILE A 147 9.47 -7.05 -6.89
C ILE A 147 9.52 -6.35 -5.53
N PHE A 148 8.49 -6.57 -4.72
CA PHE A 148 8.44 -6.01 -3.38
C PHE A 148 9.26 -6.90 -2.44
N GLU A 149 10.47 -6.45 -2.13
CA GLU A 149 11.33 -7.06 -1.11
C GLU A 149 10.96 -6.45 0.26
N SER A 150 10.73 -7.30 1.27
CA SER A 150 10.34 -6.89 2.63
C SER A 150 11.49 -6.23 3.38
#